data_AF-A0A0S8FQR7-F1
#
_entry.id   AF-A0A0S8FQR7-F1
#
_cell.length_a   1.000
_cell.length_b   1.000
_cell.length_c   1.000
_cell.angle_alpha   90.00
_cell.angle_beta   90.00
_cell.angle_gamma   90.00
#
_symmetry.space_group_name_H-M   'P 1'
#
loop_
_entity.id
_entity.type
_entity.pdbx_description
1 polymer ?
#
loop_
_entity_poly.entity_id
_entity_poly.type
_entity_poly.pdbx_seq_one_letter_code
_entity_poly.pdbx_strand_id
1 'polypeptide(L)'
;MIIVLLLQMLLGVDFSICTAESFQDHPVVTYTDNTFCVFWVDERLFGSTEQYAVYGTRVTTDGHVVDPDGKLIYSDSVANRFDVAFDGANLLVVCRDGC
;
A
#
# COMPACT_ATOMS: atom_id res chain seq x y z
N MET A 1 -12.79 23.71 -19.58
CA MET A 1 -12.28 22.37 -19.24
C MET A 1 -11.43 22.29 -17.97
N ILE A 2 -10.81 23.38 -17.48
CA ILE A 2 -9.98 23.36 -16.25
C ILE A 2 -10.82 23.33 -14.94
N ILE A 3 -11.98 24.00 -14.91
CA ILE A 3 -12.83 24.08 -13.71
C ILE A 3 -13.50 22.74 -13.34
N VAL A 4 -13.72 21.83 -14.30
CA VAL A 4 -14.38 20.53 -14.05
C VAL A 4 -13.39 19.50 -13.46
N LEU A 5 -12.12 19.54 -13.86
CA LEU A 5 -11.06 18.70 -13.29
C LEU A 5 -10.76 19.04 -11.82
N LEU A 6 -10.77 20.32 -11.45
CA LEU A 6 -10.57 20.76 -10.06
C LEU A 6 -11.72 20.36 -9.13
N LEU A 7 -12.94 20.18 -9.65
CA LEU A 7 -14.10 19.76 -8.87
C LEU A 7 -14.07 18.25 -8.55
N GLN A 8 -13.52 17.42 -9.45
CA GLN A 8 -13.31 15.98 -9.19
C GLN A 8 -12.24 15.74 -8.11
N MET A 9 -11.24 16.62 -8.02
CA MET A 9 -10.22 16.59 -6.97
C MET A 9 -10.76 17.04 -5.59
N LEU A 10 -11.77 17.90 -5.56
CA LEU A 10 -12.34 18.49 -4.34
C LEU A 10 -13.56 17.72 -3.80
N LEU A 11 -14.24 16.93 -4.64
CA LEU A 11 -15.42 16.13 -4.26
C LEU A 11 -15.14 14.62 -4.12
N GLY A 12 -13.86 14.23 -4.07
CA GLY A 12 -13.40 12.93 -3.59
C GLY A 12 -14.23 11.75 -4.10
N VAL A 13 -14.04 11.35 -5.37
CA VAL A 13 -14.43 9.99 -5.71
C VAL A 13 -13.50 9.06 -4.96
N ASP A 14 -14.05 8.34 -3.98
CA ASP A 14 -13.30 7.30 -3.29
C ASP A 14 -12.77 6.31 -4.34
N PHE A 15 -11.50 5.96 -4.24
CA PHE A 15 -10.86 4.99 -5.12
C PHE A 15 -10.29 3.85 -4.29
N SER A 16 -10.52 2.62 -4.75
CA SER A 16 -9.97 1.44 -4.10
C SER A 16 -8.50 1.27 -4.45
N ILE A 17 -7.67 1.05 -3.42
CA ILE A 17 -6.26 0.68 -3.59
C ILE A 17 -6.12 -0.84 -3.78
N CYS A 18 -6.90 -1.60 -3.00
CA CYS A 18 -6.93 -3.05 -3.03
C CYS A 18 -8.39 -3.54 -2.96
N THR A 19 -8.71 -4.49 -3.83
CA THR A 19 -9.99 -5.18 -3.97
C THR A 19 -9.84 -6.70 -3.92
N ALA A 20 -8.63 -7.19 -3.65
CA ALA A 20 -8.38 -8.60 -3.42
C ALA A 20 -9.23 -9.15 -2.26
N GLU A 21 -9.60 -10.42 -2.36
CA GLU A 21 -10.31 -11.12 -1.29
C GLU A 21 -9.43 -11.29 -0.04
N SER A 22 -10.05 -11.63 1.09
CA SER A 22 -9.43 -11.74 2.43
C SER A 22 -9.17 -10.39 3.11
N PHE A 23 -8.49 -10.42 4.25
CA PHE A 23 -8.26 -9.22 5.06
C PHE A 23 -7.08 -8.40 4.55
N GLN A 24 -7.28 -7.09 4.51
CA GLN A 24 -6.24 -6.07 4.38
C GLN A 24 -6.25 -5.23 5.64
N ASP A 25 -5.11 -5.10 6.29
CA ASP A 25 -4.99 -4.46 7.60
C ASP A 25 -3.67 -3.69 7.75
N HIS A 26 -3.58 -2.86 8.79
CA HIS A 26 -2.39 -2.06 9.12
C HIS A 26 -1.83 -1.24 7.95
N PRO A 27 -2.63 -0.36 7.32
CA PRO A 27 -2.12 0.50 6.26
C PRO A 27 -1.09 1.48 6.83
N VAL A 28 0.02 1.62 6.12
CA VAL A 28 1.06 2.61 6.37
C VAL A 28 1.28 3.42 5.10
N VAL A 29 1.33 4.74 5.23
CA VAL A 29 1.56 5.66 4.11
C VAL A 29 2.81 6.49 4.36
N THR A 30 3.57 6.68 3.29
CA THR A 30 4.67 7.65 3.24
C THR A 30 4.63 8.41 1.92
N TYR A 31 5.24 9.58 1.88
CA TYR A 31 5.27 10.42 0.69
C TYR A 31 6.71 10.58 0.20
N THR A 32 6.96 10.16 -1.04
CA THR A 32 8.28 10.09 -1.65
C THR A 32 8.21 10.54 -3.10
N ASP A 33 9.10 11.41 -3.56
CA ASP A 33 9.20 11.80 -4.98
C ASP A 33 7.86 12.18 -5.64
N ASN A 34 7.10 13.04 -4.95
CA ASN A 34 5.78 13.52 -5.38
C ASN A 34 4.72 12.40 -5.60
N THR A 35 4.84 11.30 -4.86
CA THR A 35 3.98 10.12 -4.93
C THR A 35 3.75 9.58 -3.52
N PHE A 36 2.54 9.10 -3.23
CA PHE A 36 2.28 8.34 -2.00
C PHE A 36 2.71 6.88 -2.20
N CYS A 37 3.50 6.34 -1.30
CA CYS A 37 3.72 4.90 -1.19
C CYS A 37 2.84 4.37 -0.06
N VAL A 38 1.94 3.43 -0.39
CA VAL A 38 0.99 2.83 0.54
C VAL A 38 1.36 1.37 0.72
N PHE A 39 1.47 0.93 1.96
CA PHE A 39 1.80 -0.44 2.36
C PHE A 39 0.72 -0.99 3.28
N TRP A 40 0.48 -2.29 3.27
CA TRP A 40 -0.49 -2.94 4.16
C TRP A 40 -0.13 -4.41 4.39
N VAL A 41 -0.63 -4.97 5.49
CA VAL A 41 -0.67 -6.42 5.70
C VAL A 41 -1.85 -6.98 4.90
N ASP A 42 -1.61 -8.07 4.18
CA ASP A 42 -2.58 -8.75 3.37
C ASP A 42 -2.60 -10.25 3.71
N GLU A 43 -3.80 -10.79 3.92
CA GLU A 43 -4.01 -12.20 4.27
C GLU A 43 -4.38 -13.06 3.07
N ARG A 44 -4.35 -12.55 1.83
CA ARG A 44 -4.74 -13.32 0.64
C ARG A 44 -3.93 -14.61 0.43
N LEU A 45 -2.75 -14.73 1.05
CA LEU A 45 -1.89 -15.92 0.99
C LEU A 45 -2.07 -16.84 2.21
N PHE A 46 -2.75 -16.42 3.27
CA PHE A 46 -2.82 -17.17 4.52
C PHE A 46 -3.47 -18.57 4.34
N GLY A 47 -4.48 -18.70 3.47
CA GLY A 47 -5.10 -20.00 3.19
C GLY A 47 -4.25 -20.97 2.35
N SER A 48 -3.26 -20.48 1.61
CA SER A 48 -2.44 -21.31 0.71
C SER A 48 -1.06 -21.63 1.28
N THR A 49 -0.50 -20.72 2.09
CA THR A 49 0.85 -20.85 2.65
C THR A 49 0.92 -20.58 4.16
N GLU A 50 -0.19 -20.25 4.82
CA GLU A 50 -0.21 -19.78 6.23
C GLU A 50 0.67 -18.54 6.46
N GLN A 51 0.92 -17.74 5.41
CA GLN A 51 1.75 -16.55 5.47
C GLN A 51 0.93 -15.27 5.47
N TYR A 52 1.32 -14.34 6.33
CA TYR A 52 0.99 -12.93 6.16
C TYR A 52 1.92 -12.34 5.11
N ALA A 53 1.46 -11.31 4.42
CA ALA A 53 2.26 -10.64 3.43
C ALA A 53 2.15 -9.13 3.55
N VAL A 54 3.27 -8.44 3.39
CA VAL A 54 3.31 -7.00 3.19
C VAL A 54 3.18 -6.73 1.70
N TYR A 55 2.11 -6.05 1.34
CA TYR A 55 1.89 -5.53 0.00
C TYR A 55 2.10 -4.03 -0.03
N GLY A 56 2.41 -3.49 -1.20
CA GLY A 56 2.50 -2.06 -1.39
C GLY A 56 2.23 -1.61 -2.81
N THR A 57 1.84 -0.34 -2.94
CA THR A 57 1.63 0.32 -4.23
C THR A 57 1.98 1.80 -4.14
N ARG A 58 2.10 2.41 -5.31
CA ARG A 58 2.22 3.86 -5.44
C ARG A 58 0.87 4.45 -5.80
N VAL A 59 0.55 5.60 -5.22
CA VAL A 59 -0.63 6.39 -5.54
C VAL A 59 -0.16 7.80 -5.88
N THR A 60 -0.50 8.26 -7.08
CA THR A 60 -0.14 9.62 -7.52
C THR A 60 -0.93 10.66 -6.74
N THR A 61 -0.52 11.93 -6.81
CA THR A 61 -1.20 13.03 -6.09
C THR A 61 -2.63 13.30 -6.55
N ASP A 62 -3.01 12.83 -7.74
CA ASP A 62 -4.37 12.88 -8.29
C ASP A 62 -5.18 11.59 -8.02
N GLY A 63 -4.66 10.67 -7.19
CA GLY A 63 -5.39 9.47 -6.74
C GLY A 63 -5.32 8.27 -7.68
N HIS A 64 -4.45 8.29 -8.69
CA HIS A 64 -4.25 7.13 -9.56
C HIS A 64 -3.38 6.07 -8.85
N VAL A 65 -3.94 4.87 -8.65
CA VAL A 65 -3.25 3.71 -8.09
C VAL A 65 -2.41 3.04 -9.18
N VAL A 66 -1.09 3.05 -9.03
CA VAL A 66 -0.14 2.59 -10.05
C VAL A 66 -0.21 1.07 -10.23
N ASP A 67 -0.24 0.34 -9.12
CA ASP A 67 -0.39 -1.12 -9.12
C ASP A 67 -1.62 -1.47 -8.25
N PRO A 68 -2.84 -1.56 -8.83
CA PRO A 68 -4.04 -1.99 -8.12
C PRO A 68 -3.83 -3.37 -7.47
N ASP A 69 -4.41 -3.58 -6.29
CA ASP A 69 -4.20 -4.76 -5.43
C ASP A 69 -2.76 -4.97 -4.92
N GLY A 70 -1.85 -4.05 -5.26
CA GLY A 70 -0.48 -4.01 -4.76
C GLY A 70 0.46 -5.04 -5.35
N LYS A 71 1.75 -4.82 -5.06
CA LYS A 71 2.82 -5.78 -5.28
C LYS A 71 3.22 -6.41 -3.96
N LEU A 72 3.51 -7.71 -4.00
CA LEU A 72 4.10 -8.42 -2.87
C LEU A 72 5.49 -7.84 -2.60
N ILE A 73 5.72 -7.33 -1.40
CA ILE A 73 7.02 -6.81 -0.94
C ILE A 73 7.74 -7.87 -0.12
N TYR A 74 7.01 -8.51 0.79
CA TYR A 74 7.55 -9.52 1.70
C TYR A 74 6.44 -10.46 2.16
N SER A 75 6.73 -11.76 2.31
CA SER A 75 5.80 -12.73 2.86
C SER A 75 6.53 -13.68 3.80
N ASP A 76 5.96 -13.85 4.99
CA ASP A 76 6.39 -14.82 6.00
C ASP A 76 5.21 -15.05 6.97
N SER A 77 5.26 -16.14 7.72
CA SER A 77 4.34 -16.52 8.78
C SER A 77 4.10 -15.43 9.83
N VAL A 78 5.00 -14.43 9.96
CA VAL A 78 4.91 -13.34 10.96
C VAL A 78 5.00 -11.94 10.35
N ALA A 79 4.77 -11.78 9.04
CA ALA A 79 4.85 -10.49 8.35
C ALA A 79 3.72 -9.49 8.73
N ASN A 80 3.00 -9.72 9.82
CA ASN A 80 1.92 -8.86 10.31
C ASN A 80 2.41 -7.63 11.09
N ARG A 81 3.72 -7.46 11.25
CA ARG A 81 4.34 -6.29 11.89
C ARG A 81 5.47 -5.77 11.01
N PHE A 82 5.26 -4.57 10.48
CA PHE A 82 6.25 -3.86 9.70
C PHE A 82 6.23 -2.37 10.04
N ASP A 83 7.30 -1.67 9.70
CA ASP A 83 7.39 -0.21 9.79
C ASP A 83 8.08 0.34 8.54
N VAL A 84 7.81 1.61 8.23
CA VAL A 84 8.25 2.25 6.99
C VAL A 84 8.81 3.64 7.29
N ALA A 85 10.00 3.92 6.76
CA ALA A 85 10.63 5.23 6.89
C ALA A 85 11.23 5.68 5.54
N PHE A 86 11.14 6.98 5.28
CA PHE A 86 11.77 7.63 4.11
C PHE A 86 12.70 8.74 4.60
N ASP A 87 13.94 8.76 4.11
CA ASP A 87 14.96 9.74 4.53
C ASP A 87 15.11 10.94 3.56
N GLY A 88 14.30 10.99 2.49
CA GLY A 88 14.44 11.96 1.40
C GLY A 88 15.09 11.41 0.14
N ALA A 89 15.67 10.20 0.18
CA ALA A 89 16.28 9.51 -0.95
C ALA A 89 16.00 8.01 -0.98
N ASN A 90 15.86 7.36 0.17
CA ASN A 90 15.72 5.93 0.36
C ASN A 90 14.47 5.63 1.17
N LEU A 91 13.73 4.63 0.69
CA LEU A 91 12.61 4.05 1.41
C LEU A 91 13.06 2.75 2.07
N LEU A 92 12.92 2.68 3.39
CA LEU A 92 13.19 1.48 4.17
C LEU A 92 11.87 0.90 4.69
N VAL A 93 11.65 -0.39 4.43
CA VAL A 93 10.60 -1.19 5.06
C VAL A 93 11.28 -2.21 5.95
N VAL A 94 10.95 -2.21 7.24
CA VAL A 94 11.46 -3.18 8.20
C VAL A 94 10.34 -4.14 8.58
N CYS A 95 10.61 -5.43 8.47
CA CYS A 95 9.69 -6.49 8.86
C CYS A 95 10.36 -7.33 9.93
N ARG A 96 9.54 -7.89 10.83
CA ARG A 96 10.00 -9.00 11.66
C ARG A 96 10.03 -10.28 10.81
N ASP A 97 11.14 -11.00 10.84
CA ASP A 97 11.22 -12.37 10.34
C ASP A 97 10.83 -13.38 11.43
N GLY A 98 10.36 -14.55 11.01
CA GLY A 98 10.15 -15.68 11.93
C GLY A 98 11.46 -16.01 12.65
N CYS A 99 11.41 -16.12 13.99
CA CYS A 99 12.56 -16.51 14.79
C CYS A 99 12.99 -17.96 14.54
#